data_AF-A0A838WS18-F1
#
_entry.id   AF-A0A838WS18-F1
#
_cell.length_a   1.000
_cell.length_b   1.000
_cell.length_c   1.000
_cell.angle_alpha   90.00
_cell.angle_beta   90.00
_cell.angle_gamma   90.00
#
_symmetry.space_group_name_H-M   'P 1'
#
loop_
_entity.id
_entity.type
_entity.pdbx_description
1 polymer ?
#
loop_
_entity_poly.entity_id
_entity_poly.type
_entity_poly.pdbx_seq_one_letter_code
_entity_poly.pdbx_strand_id
1 'polypeptide(L)'
;DNSGKGYKYRVITNSHVLRGGDGPYNIHTRDGKVYKAKVWLFHPKFEDDDIAILRFDGGNRVYKGGKINGGELSVEQKVFVGGFISEKEGMYKFKFTSGKISLVLDKPLVGGYEIAYTNTVERGMSGAPLLNIYGEVVGINGLSGDPLWKTHDLYQDGKNLEPELEKIVLSSSMAVRMRGQWGK
;
A
#
# COMPACT_ATOMS: atom_id res chain seq x y z
N ASP A 1 20.90 -5.43 3.98
CA ASP A 1 21.94 -6.49 4.04
C ASP A 1 23.31 -5.81 4.08
N ASN A 2 24.01 -5.84 5.21
CA ASN A 2 25.20 -5.01 5.41
C ASN A 2 26.47 -5.72 4.90
N SER A 3 26.49 -6.09 3.62
CA SER A 3 27.60 -6.82 2.98
C SER A 3 28.57 -5.85 2.28
N GLY A 4 29.19 -4.92 3.01
CA GLY A 4 30.35 -4.12 2.55
C GLY A 4 30.23 -3.32 1.23
N LYS A 5 29.05 -3.22 0.60
CA LYS A 5 28.82 -2.63 -0.73
C LYS A 5 27.67 -1.61 -0.75
N GLY A 6 27.45 -0.90 0.35
CA GLY A 6 26.34 0.04 0.49
C GLY A 6 25.03 -0.62 0.91
N TYR A 7 24.07 0.21 1.29
CA TYR A 7 22.74 -0.18 1.77
C TYR A 7 21.78 -0.36 0.61
N LYS A 8 21.22 -1.56 0.48
CA LYS A 8 20.12 -1.84 -0.45
C LYS A 8 18.79 -1.74 0.26
N TYR A 9 17.83 -1.16 -0.44
CA TYR A 9 16.50 -0.89 0.07
C TYR A 9 15.42 -1.60 -0.72
N ARG A 10 14.35 -1.96 -0.02
CA ARG A 10 13.10 -2.48 -0.58
C ARG A 10 12.02 -1.44 -0.35
N VAL A 11 11.24 -1.17 -1.39
CA VAL A 11 10.05 -0.31 -1.35
C VAL A 11 8.86 -1.16 -1.70
N ILE A 12 7.84 -1.13 -0.85
CA ILE A 12 6.57 -1.82 -1.07
C ILE A 12 5.62 -0.80 -1.68
N THR A 13 4.89 -1.20 -2.73
CA THR A 13 3.84 -0.41 -3.38
C THR A 13 2.76 -1.35 -3.91
N ASN A 14 1.70 -0.84 -4.53
CA ASN A 14 0.75 -1.69 -5.23
C ASN A 14 1.27 -2.15 -6.59
N SER A 15 0.86 -3.34 -7.02
CA SER A 15 1.26 -3.89 -8.32
C SER A 15 0.69 -3.07 -9.49
N HIS A 16 -0.54 -2.56 -9.37
CA HIS A 16 -1.18 -1.77 -10.41
C HIS A 16 -0.45 -0.44 -10.69
N VAL A 17 0.27 0.11 -9.71
CA VAL A 17 1.09 1.32 -9.90
C VAL A 17 2.17 1.07 -10.95
N LEU A 18 2.69 -0.16 -11.04
CA LEU A 18 3.71 -0.53 -12.02
C LEU A 18 3.11 -0.84 -13.39
N ARG A 19 1.86 -1.33 -13.45
CA ARG A 19 1.17 -1.63 -14.73
C ARG A 19 0.92 -0.37 -15.58
N GLY A 20 0.99 0.81 -14.98
CA GLY A 20 0.78 2.09 -15.67
C GLY A 20 1.93 2.56 -16.57
N GLY A 21 3.05 1.82 -16.66
CA GLY A 21 4.13 2.13 -17.61
C GLY A 21 5.26 1.10 -17.62
N ASP A 22 6.14 1.17 -18.61
CA ASP A 22 7.19 0.17 -18.86
C ASP A 22 8.51 0.43 -18.09
N GLY A 23 8.48 1.38 -17.16
CA GLY A 23 9.66 1.92 -16.50
C GLY A 23 10.53 2.79 -17.42
N PRO A 24 11.72 3.23 -16.97
CA PRO A 24 12.30 2.96 -15.66
C PRO A 24 11.52 3.65 -14.51
N TYR A 25 11.38 2.97 -13.38
CA TYR A 25 10.76 3.55 -12.19
C TYR A 25 11.80 4.28 -11.32
N ASN A 26 11.40 5.40 -10.74
CA ASN A 26 12.27 6.21 -9.89
C ASN A 26 11.74 6.24 -8.45
N ILE A 27 12.65 6.06 -7.48
CA ILE A 27 12.37 6.29 -6.06
C ILE A 27 12.88 7.66 -5.68
N HIS A 28 11.97 8.54 -5.29
CA HIS A 28 12.28 9.86 -4.73
C HIS A 28 12.31 9.74 -3.20
N THR A 29 13.46 10.05 -2.59
CA THR A 29 13.64 9.97 -1.13
C THR A 29 13.46 11.34 -0.48
N ARG A 30 13.21 11.35 0.84
CA ARG A 30 12.97 12.59 1.62
C ARG A 30 14.12 13.60 1.54
N ASP A 31 15.35 13.15 1.30
CA ASP A 31 16.54 14.01 1.12
C ASP A 31 16.72 14.52 -0.33
N GLY A 32 15.70 14.36 -1.19
CA GLY A 32 15.70 14.84 -2.57
C GLY A 32 16.53 14.01 -3.54
N LYS A 33 17.01 12.82 -3.13
CA LYS A 33 17.70 11.91 -4.04
C LYS A 33 16.71 11.10 -4.86
N VAL A 34 17.14 10.77 -6.06
CA VAL A 34 16.37 9.98 -7.02
C VAL A 34 17.19 8.76 -7.39
N TYR A 35 16.59 7.59 -7.23
CA TYR A 35 17.23 6.31 -7.53
C TYR A 35 16.42 5.56 -8.59
N LYS A 36 17.10 5.01 -9.60
CA LYS A 36 16.47 4.05 -10.51
C LYS A 36 16.17 2.76 -9.75
N ALA A 37 14.90 2.35 -9.78
CA ALA A 37 14.45 1.16 -9.11
C ALA A 37 14.50 -0.04 -10.07
N LYS A 38 14.84 -1.20 -9.52
CA LYS A 38 14.62 -2.49 -10.18
C LYS A 38 13.34 -3.10 -9.64
N VAL A 39 12.50 -3.54 -10.56
CA VAL A 39 11.29 -4.28 -10.25
C VAL A 39 11.67 -5.67 -9.77
N TRP A 40 11.27 -5.99 -8.55
CA TRP A 40 11.34 -7.34 -8.01
C TRP A 40 9.90 -7.82 -7.80
N LEU A 41 9.26 -8.14 -8.92
CA LEU A 41 7.93 -8.72 -8.90
C LEU A 41 8.01 -10.17 -8.42
N PHE A 42 6.94 -10.58 -7.73
CA PHE A 42 6.61 -11.96 -7.38
C PHE A 42 7.47 -12.58 -6.28
N HIS A 43 7.01 -12.41 -5.03
CA HIS A 43 7.14 -13.50 -4.09
C HIS A 43 5.95 -14.45 -4.36
N PRO A 44 6.13 -15.76 -4.60
CA PRO A 44 5.05 -16.71 -4.95
C PRO A 44 3.90 -16.81 -3.95
N LYS A 45 4.00 -16.16 -2.79
CA LYS A 45 2.97 -16.16 -1.74
C LYS A 45 1.96 -15.03 -1.90
N PHE A 46 2.22 -14.07 -2.80
CA PHE A 46 1.46 -12.83 -2.93
C PHE A 46 1.17 -12.53 -4.40
N GLU A 47 1.15 -13.55 -5.26
CA GLU A 47 0.90 -13.39 -6.70
C GLU A 47 -0.49 -12.80 -6.97
N ASP A 48 -1.46 -13.14 -6.13
CA ASP A 48 -2.84 -12.65 -6.20
C ASP A 48 -3.09 -11.35 -5.40
N ASP A 49 -2.08 -10.86 -4.68
CA ASP A 49 -2.17 -9.61 -3.93
C ASP A 49 -1.70 -8.45 -4.83
N ASP A 50 -2.36 -7.30 -4.72
CA ASP A 50 -2.04 -6.11 -5.50
C ASP A 50 -0.83 -5.38 -4.90
N ILE A 51 0.30 -6.06 -4.86
CA ILE A 51 1.53 -5.65 -4.19
C ILE A 51 2.73 -5.90 -5.08
N ALA A 52 3.66 -4.96 -5.08
CA ALA A 52 4.94 -5.08 -5.72
C ALA A 52 6.07 -4.59 -4.82
N ILE A 53 7.26 -5.15 -5.05
CA ILE A 53 8.48 -4.75 -4.37
C ILE A 53 9.44 -4.15 -5.39
N LEU A 54 9.87 -2.92 -5.15
CA LEU A 54 10.96 -2.28 -5.87
C LEU A 54 12.23 -2.34 -5.03
N ARG A 55 13.39 -2.40 -5.69
CA ARG A 55 14.69 -2.35 -5.03
C ARG A 55 15.52 -1.21 -5.58
N PHE A 56 16.23 -0.51 -4.70
CA PHE A 56 17.24 0.47 -5.11
C PHE A 56 18.49 0.37 -4.23
N ASP A 57 19.62 0.80 -4.78
CA ASP A 57 20.89 0.88 -4.07
C ASP A 57 21.06 2.31 -3.53
N GLY A 58 21.05 2.44 -2.20
CA GLY A 58 21.22 3.70 -1.50
C GLY A 58 22.69 4.14 -1.35
N GLY A 59 23.65 3.29 -1.74
CA GLY A 59 25.07 3.50 -1.46
C GLY A 59 25.30 3.59 0.04
N ASN A 60 26.01 4.61 0.53
CA ASN A 60 26.30 4.75 1.96
C ASN A 60 25.17 5.45 2.76
N ARG A 61 24.04 5.79 2.12
CA ARG A 61 22.93 6.48 2.80
C ARG A 61 22.07 5.50 3.57
N VAL A 62 21.75 5.89 4.81
CA VAL A 62 20.87 5.13 5.69
C VAL A 62 19.48 5.75 5.67
N TYR A 63 18.50 5.01 5.15
CA TYR A 63 17.07 5.33 5.26
C TYR A 63 16.40 4.47 6.32
N LYS A 64 15.62 5.11 7.20
CA LYS A 64 14.76 4.42 8.16
C LYS A 64 13.47 4.00 7.47
N GLY A 65 13.24 2.70 7.36
CA GLY A 65 11.98 2.15 6.86
C GLY A 65 10.84 2.26 7.89
N GLY A 66 9.62 2.03 7.42
CA GLY A 66 8.45 1.92 8.30
C GLY A 66 8.53 0.67 9.20
N LYS A 67 8.06 0.78 10.45
CA LYS A 67 7.90 -0.37 11.33
C LYS A 67 6.63 -1.11 10.94
N ILE A 68 6.75 -2.39 10.56
CA ILE A 68 5.62 -3.20 10.15
C ILE A 68 4.91 -3.76 11.39
N ASN A 69 3.59 -3.67 11.41
CA ASN A 69 2.73 -4.34 12.38
C ASN A 69 1.73 -5.23 11.64
N GLY A 70 1.88 -6.55 11.77
CA GLY A 70 0.95 -7.55 11.24
C GLY A 70 0.05 -8.18 12.29
N GLY A 71 -0.09 -7.51 13.45
CA GLY A 71 -0.97 -7.94 14.54
C GLY A 71 -2.45 -7.74 14.21
N GLU A 72 -3.30 -7.99 15.20
CA GLU A 72 -4.74 -7.83 15.09
C GLU A 72 -5.15 -6.36 14.86
N LEU A 73 -6.23 -6.19 14.11
CA LEU A 73 -6.84 -4.90 13.80
C LEU A 73 -8.29 -4.95 14.25
N SER A 74 -8.79 -3.82 14.74
CA SER A 74 -10.17 -3.72 15.22
C SER A 74 -10.93 -2.62 14.50
N VAL A 75 -12.24 -2.83 14.30
CA VAL A 75 -13.15 -1.78 13.83
C VAL A 75 -13.10 -0.59 14.81
N GLU A 76 -13.32 0.62 14.31
CA GLU A 76 -13.16 1.90 15.02
C GLU A 76 -11.72 2.28 15.39
N GLN A 77 -10.72 1.43 15.15
CA GLN A 77 -9.32 1.79 15.36
C GLN A 77 -8.92 2.95 14.46
N LYS A 78 -8.38 4.02 15.08
CA LYS A 78 -7.89 5.20 14.35
C LYS A 78 -6.67 4.86 13.51
N VAL A 79 -6.73 5.26 12.24
CA VAL A 79 -5.68 5.01 11.23
C VAL A 79 -5.41 6.24 10.39
N PHE A 80 -4.22 6.28 9.80
CA PHE A 80 -3.74 7.41 9.00
C PHE A 80 -3.17 6.93 7.68
N VAL A 81 -3.31 7.73 6.62
CA VAL A 81 -2.68 7.47 5.32
C VAL A 81 -1.81 8.66 4.96
N GLY A 82 -0.54 8.41 4.67
CA GLY A 82 0.42 9.42 4.23
C GLY A 82 0.91 9.11 2.82
N GLY A 83 0.44 9.86 1.82
CA GLY A 83 0.72 9.58 0.41
C GLY A 83 0.94 10.85 -0.41
N PHE A 84 1.34 10.70 -1.66
CA PHE A 84 1.50 11.81 -2.59
C PHE A 84 0.36 11.82 -3.61
N ILE A 85 -0.07 13.01 -4.00
CA ILE A 85 -0.94 13.21 -5.17
C ILE A 85 -0.17 13.95 -6.25
N SER A 86 -0.54 13.75 -7.51
CA SER A 86 -0.02 14.53 -8.64
C SER A 86 -1.02 15.66 -8.93
N GLU A 87 -0.66 16.91 -8.63
CA GLU A 87 -1.50 18.06 -8.99
C GLU A 87 -1.31 18.43 -10.46
N LYS A 88 -0.06 18.35 -10.93
CA LYS A 88 0.34 18.47 -12.34
C LYS A 88 1.56 17.58 -12.59
N GLU A 89 1.90 17.33 -13.84
CA GLU A 89 3.11 16.59 -14.18
C GLU A 89 4.35 17.21 -13.50
N GLY A 90 5.10 16.39 -12.76
CA GLY A 90 6.26 16.83 -11.98
C GLY A 90 5.97 17.60 -10.69
N MET A 91 4.71 17.91 -10.38
CA MET A 91 4.31 18.56 -9.11
C MET A 91 3.51 17.62 -8.23
N TYR A 92 4.20 17.12 -7.20
CA TYR A 92 3.65 16.19 -6.22
C TYR A 92 3.39 16.90 -4.90
N LYS A 93 2.24 16.64 -4.30
CA LYS A 93 1.86 17.15 -2.98
C LYS A 93 1.65 16.02 -2.02
N PHE A 94 2.30 16.10 -0.86
CA PHE A 94 2.07 15.15 0.22
C PHE A 94 0.72 15.45 0.90
N LYS A 95 -0.07 14.42 1.13
CA LYS A 95 -1.30 14.45 1.89
C LYS A 95 -1.23 13.45 3.03
N PHE A 96 -1.74 13.88 4.18
CA PHE A 96 -1.86 13.06 5.37
C PHE A 96 -3.30 13.14 5.87
N THR A 97 -4.01 12.03 5.82
CA THR A 97 -5.43 11.96 6.19
C THR A 97 -5.63 11.00 7.35
N SER A 98 -6.63 11.28 8.18
CA SER A 98 -7.02 10.43 9.30
C SER A 98 -8.41 9.87 9.10
N GLY A 99 -8.64 8.68 9.64
CA GLY A 99 -9.94 8.04 9.69
C GLY A 99 -9.90 6.87 10.65
N LYS A 100 -10.77 5.90 10.42
CA LYS A 100 -10.92 4.71 11.24
C LYS A 100 -11.15 3.48 10.37
N ILE A 101 -10.82 2.32 10.90
CA ILE A 101 -11.16 1.04 10.27
C ILE A 101 -12.68 0.84 10.37
N SER A 102 -13.31 0.65 9.22
CA SER A 102 -14.76 0.37 9.10
C SER A 102 -15.04 -1.12 9.13
N LEU A 103 -14.14 -1.93 8.57
CA LEU A 103 -14.27 -3.38 8.45
C LEU A 103 -12.90 -4.01 8.30
N VAL A 104 -12.71 -5.18 8.91
CA VAL A 104 -11.60 -6.09 8.63
C VAL A 104 -12.23 -7.39 8.17
N LEU A 105 -11.93 -7.81 6.93
CA LEU A 105 -12.44 -9.05 6.38
C LEU A 105 -11.62 -10.24 6.89
N ASP A 106 -12.29 -11.36 7.17
CA ASP A 106 -11.63 -12.63 7.52
C ASP A 106 -10.92 -13.27 6.33
N LYS A 107 -11.33 -12.89 5.10
CA LYS A 107 -10.75 -13.35 3.85
C LYS A 107 -10.47 -12.17 2.92
N PRO A 108 -9.35 -12.17 2.19
CA PRO A 108 -9.03 -11.12 1.24
C PRO A 108 -9.99 -11.11 0.04
N LEU A 109 -10.32 -9.90 -0.41
CA LEU A 109 -10.86 -9.67 -1.75
C LEU A 109 -9.79 -9.88 -2.81
N VAL A 110 -10.22 -10.03 -4.07
CA VAL A 110 -9.30 -10.03 -5.22
C VAL A 110 -8.32 -8.85 -5.11
N GLY A 111 -7.02 -9.12 -5.25
CA GLY A 111 -5.97 -8.14 -4.98
C GLY A 111 -5.49 -8.09 -3.53
N GLY A 112 -5.93 -9.00 -2.65
CA GLY A 112 -5.43 -9.13 -1.28
C GLY A 112 -6.04 -8.13 -0.29
N TYR A 113 -7.10 -7.42 -0.68
CA TYR A 113 -7.67 -6.34 0.13
C TYR A 113 -8.48 -6.88 1.31
N GLU A 114 -8.14 -6.44 2.53
CA GLU A 114 -8.72 -6.97 3.77
C GLU A 114 -9.21 -5.86 4.71
N ILE A 115 -8.67 -4.63 4.57
CA ILE A 115 -8.93 -3.54 5.50
C ILE A 115 -9.72 -2.46 4.79
N ALA A 116 -10.96 -2.22 5.22
CA ALA A 116 -11.77 -1.09 4.82
C ALA A 116 -11.63 0.05 5.84
N TYR A 117 -11.43 1.28 5.39
CA TYR A 117 -11.29 2.45 6.27
C TYR A 117 -11.86 3.74 5.66
N THR A 118 -12.14 4.70 6.53
CA THR A 118 -12.86 5.93 6.19
C THR A 118 -11.98 7.06 5.67
N ASN A 119 -10.65 6.89 5.60
CA ASN A 119 -9.76 7.96 5.17
C ASN A 119 -10.08 8.34 3.72
N THR A 120 -10.21 9.64 3.47
CA THR A 120 -10.19 10.17 2.11
C THR A 120 -8.81 9.91 1.51
N VAL A 121 -8.77 9.17 0.42
CA VAL A 121 -7.56 8.92 -0.38
C VAL A 121 -7.81 9.37 -1.80
N GLU A 122 -6.79 9.91 -2.43
CA GLU A 122 -6.89 10.54 -3.74
C GLU A 122 -5.99 9.82 -4.74
N ARG A 123 -6.25 10.06 -6.03
CA ARG A 123 -5.45 9.51 -7.12
C ARG A 123 -3.97 9.87 -6.92
N GLY A 124 -3.12 8.85 -6.97
CA GLY A 124 -1.69 8.97 -6.70
C GLY A 124 -1.27 8.44 -5.33
N MET A 125 -2.20 8.32 -4.37
CA MET A 125 -1.88 7.80 -3.03
C MET A 125 -1.77 6.27 -2.97
N SER A 126 -2.02 5.54 -4.06
CA SER A 126 -1.79 4.09 -4.13
C SER A 126 -0.34 3.76 -3.75
N GLY A 127 -0.15 2.74 -2.92
CA GLY A 127 1.13 2.34 -2.35
C GLY A 127 1.47 3.06 -1.04
N ALA A 128 0.69 4.05 -0.62
CA ALA A 128 0.89 4.75 0.65
C ALA A 128 0.67 3.81 1.85
N PRO A 129 1.45 3.96 2.94
CA PRO A 129 1.23 3.20 4.15
C PRO A 129 -0.07 3.61 4.85
N LEU A 130 -0.85 2.61 5.26
CA LEU A 130 -1.89 2.75 6.29
C LEU A 130 -1.22 2.56 7.65
N LEU A 131 -1.29 3.57 8.50
CA LEU A 131 -0.57 3.67 9.77
C LEU A 131 -1.53 3.58 10.94
N ASN A 132 -1.15 2.85 11.99
CA ASN A 132 -1.81 2.93 13.30
C ASN A 132 -1.36 4.18 14.09
N ILE A 133 -1.93 4.39 15.28
CA ILE A 133 -1.59 5.53 16.16
C ILE A 133 -0.13 5.55 16.63
N TYR A 134 0.59 4.44 16.52
CA TYR A 134 2.01 4.32 16.89
C TYR A 134 2.95 4.62 15.70
N GLY A 135 2.39 4.95 14.53
CA GLY A 135 3.15 5.17 13.29
C GLY A 135 3.68 3.87 12.67
N GLU A 136 3.08 2.72 13.01
CA GLU A 136 3.42 1.42 12.44
C GLU A 136 2.53 1.15 11.23
N VAL A 137 3.12 0.55 10.18
CA VAL A 137 2.43 0.18 8.94
C VAL A 137 1.62 -1.07 9.17
N VAL A 138 0.30 -0.95 9.07
CA VAL A 138 -0.68 -2.05 9.22
C VAL A 138 -1.26 -2.51 7.89
N GLY A 139 -1.14 -1.69 6.84
CA GLY A 139 -1.55 -2.05 5.48
C GLY A 139 -0.96 -1.12 4.41
N ILE A 140 -1.19 -1.46 3.15
CA ILE A 140 -0.82 -0.66 1.97
C ILE A 140 -2.11 -0.20 1.27
N ASN A 141 -2.35 1.11 1.24
CA ASN A 141 -3.51 1.73 0.57
C ASN A 141 -3.45 1.44 -0.94
N GLY A 142 -4.51 0.87 -1.51
CA GLY A 142 -4.55 0.56 -2.94
C GLY A 142 -5.83 0.95 -3.67
N LEU A 143 -7.00 0.83 -3.04
CA LEU A 143 -8.28 1.25 -3.65
C LEU A 143 -8.85 2.47 -2.94
N SER A 144 -9.30 3.44 -3.74
CA SER A 144 -10.09 4.57 -3.26
C SER A 144 -11.55 4.17 -3.04
N GLY A 145 -12.24 4.90 -2.18
CA GLY A 145 -13.70 4.87 -2.03
C GLY A 145 -14.49 5.27 -3.28
N ASP A 146 -13.83 5.79 -4.31
CA ASP A 146 -14.46 6.26 -5.55
C ASP A 146 -14.93 5.09 -6.46
N PRO A 147 -16.24 5.00 -6.77
CA PRO A 147 -16.84 3.93 -7.58
C PRO A 147 -16.24 3.75 -8.97
N LEU A 148 -15.64 4.79 -9.57
CA LEU A 148 -15.07 4.73 -10.92
C LEU A 148 -13.89 3.75 -11.03
N TRP A 149 -13.37 3.27 -9.90
CA TRP A 149 -12.17 2.43 -9.82
C TRP A 149 -12.38 1.12 -9.05
N LYS A 150 -13.64 0.75 -8.77
CA LYS A 150 -13.99 -0.47 -8.03
C LYS A 150 -14.48 -1.56 -8.96
N THR A 151 -13.75 -2.68 -8.96
CA THR A 151 -14.07 -3.90 -9.72
C THR A 151 -14.03 -5.16 -8.85
N HIS A 152 -13.89 -5.01 -7.53
CA HIS A 152 -13.52 -6.12 -6.63
C HIS A 152 -14.57 -6.32 -5.54
N ASP A 153 -15.70 -6.88 -5.93
CA ASP A 153 -16.78 -7.29 -5.02
C ASP A 153 -16.76 -8.81 -4.81
N LEU A 154 -15.60 -9.43 -5.08
CA LEU A 154 -15.35 -10.86 -4.91
C LEU A 154 -14.19 -11.10 -3.95
N TYR A 155 -14.34 -12.11 -3.11
CA TYR A 155 -13.24 -12.76 -2.41
C TYR A 155 -12.26 -13.38 -3.42
N GLN A 156 -11.00 -13.61 -3.02
CA GLN A 156 -10.01 -14.31 -3.85
C GLN A 156 -10.46 -15.73 -4.26
N ASP A 157 -11.38 -16.36 -3.51
CA ASP A 157 -11.98 -17.66 -3.85
C ASP A 157 -13.14 -17.56 -4.87
N GLY A 158 -13.41 -16.36 -5.40
CA GLY A 158 -14.44 -16.09 -6.40
C GLY A 158 -15.87 -15.95 -5.84
N LYS A 159 -16.06 -16.01 -4.52
CA LYS A 159 -17.37 -15.81 -3.89
C LYS A 159 -17.70 -14.33 -3.73
N ASN A 160 -18.99 -14.00 -3.83
CA ASN A 160 -19.50 -12.66 -3.55
C ASN A 160 -19.40 -12.33 -2.06
N LEU A 161 -19.26 -11.04 -1.75
CA LEU A 161 -19.51 -10.56 -0.39
C LEU A 161 -20.99 -10.67 -0.04
N GLU A 162 -21.25 -10.79 1.26
CA GLU A 162 -22.56 -10.53 1.83
C GLU A 162 -22.96 -9.05 1.55
N PRO A 163 -24.23 -8.76 1.19
CA PRO A 163 -24.65 -7.41 0.78
C PRO A 163 -24.33 -6.30 1.80
N GLU A 164 -24.34 -6.63 3.09
CA GLU A 164 -24.01 -5.67 4.16
C GLU A 164 -22.52 -5.29 4.15
N LEU A 165 -21.63 -6.26 3.93
CA LEU A 165 -20.18 -6.03 3.84
C LEU A 165 -19.84 -5.31 2.54
N GLU A 166 -20.48 -5.70 1.44
CA GLU A 166 -20.32 -5.07 0.13
C GLU A 166 -20.59 -3.55 0.21
N LYS A 167 -21.67 -3.14 0.89
CA LYS A 167 -21.98 -1.71 1.08
C LYS A 167 -20.87 -0.95 1.83
N ILE A 168 -20.25 -1.57 2.83
CA ILE A 168 -19.14 -0.97 3.59
C ILE A 168 -17.90 -0.87 2.70
N VAL A 169 -17.56 -1.94 1.99
CA VAL A 169 -16.42 -1.98 1.05
C VAL A 169 -16.59 -0.94 -0.05
N LEU A 170 -17.77 -0.85 -0.66
CA LEU A 170 -18.07 0.11 -1.73
C LEU A 170 -18.04 1.57 -1.28
N SER A 171 -18.26 1.85 0.01
CA SER A 171 -18.16 3.20 0.57
C SER A 171 -16.81 3.53 1.24
N SER A 172 -15.89 2.57 1.32
CA SER A 172 -14.60 2.72 2.01
C SER A 172 -13.41 2.72 1.05
N SER A 173 -12.28 3.26 1.51
CA SER A 173 -10.96 2.98 0.93
C SER A 173 -10.48 1.59 1.38
N MET A 174 -9.70 0.90 0.56
CA MET A 174 -9.22 -0.46 0.87
C MET A 174 -7.69 -0.55 0.87
N ALA A 175 -7.17 -1.32 1.83
CA ALA A 175 -5.75 -1.65 1.93
C ALA A 175 -5.52 -3.16 2.00
N VAL A 176 -4.40 -3.58 1.43
CA VAL A 176 -3.85 -4.93 1.61
C VAL A 176 -3.17 -4.95 2.98
N ARG A 177 -3.52 -5.92 3.83
CA ARG A 177 -2.99 -6.01 5.20
C ARG A 177 -1.52 -6.39 5.20
N MET A 178 -0.75 -5.75 6.09
CA MET A 178 0.62 -6.17 6.32
C MET A 178 0.66 -7.53 7.02
N ARG A 179 1.44 -8.46 6.48
CA ARG A 179 1.68 -9.79 7.07
C ARG A 179 3.15 -9.91 7.50
N GLY A 180 3.48 -10.78 8.45
CA GLY A 180 4.81 -10.85 9.08
C GLY A 180 6.02 -11.20 8.19
N GLN A 181 5.81 -11.33 6.88
CA GLN A 181 6.82 -11.72 5.88
C GLN A 181 7.17 -10.61 4.88
N TRP A 182 6.48 -9.47 4.92
CA TRP A 182 6.69 -8.41 3.94
C TRP A 182 8.03 -7.72 4.20
N GLY A 183 8.95 -7.82 3.24
CA GLY A 183 10.27 -7.21 3.37
C GLY A 183 11.24 -7.94 4.31
N LYS A 184 11.01 -9.23 4.62
CA LYS A 184 12.09 -10.13 5.08
C LYS A 184 12.85 -10.69 3.89
#